data_AF-A0AAU3MBR6-F1
#
_entry.id   AF-A0AAU3MBR6-F1
#
_cell.length_a   1.000
_cell.length_b   1.000
_cell.length_c   1.000
_cell.angle_alpha   90.00
_cell.angle_beta   90.00
_cell.angle_gamma   90.00
#
_symmetry.space_group_name_H-M   'P 1'
#
loop_
_entity.id
_entity.type
_entity.pdbx_description
1 polymer ?
#
loop_
_entity_poly.entity_id
_entity_poly.type
_entity_poly.pdbx_seq_one_letter_code
_entity_poly.pdbx_strand_id
1 'polypeptide(L)'
;MKKNAKRLHPLPPAPHTLALGESRTVLRDQTVRFGSVRYSTPNGLVGQEAWVRADGDELVVVVDLSKVAARPDWMQGPVGLSEVARHPLSMPGRPVIEPSHYPDHPQDADGSPRPPRPKPVNEAEKAFLALGPGAKSWLIEASAAGTTRIRVKMAAAVELAALVSVAEVDLALGLAATAGRFEEDALMSIVQHRRHGARPADLDVADEAHSVQPGTSAWAAFGRTAT
;
A
#
# COMPACT_ATOMS: atom_id res chain seq x y z
N MET A 1 -10.85 -22.76 -53.75
CA MET A 1 -9.80 -22.98 -52.72
C MET A 1 -9.86 -24.38 -52.10
N LYS A 2 -9.79 -25.48 -52.88
CA LYS A 2 -10.05 -26.87 -52.41
C LYS A 2 -8.85 -27.84 -52.53
N LYS A 3 -7.60 -27.38 -52.52
CA LYS A 3 -6.43 -28.24 -52.85
C LYS A 3 -5.49 -28.62 -51.69
N ASN A 4 -5.56 -28.02 -50.50
CA ASN A 4 -4.57 -28.26 -49.43
C ASN A 4 -5.05 -29.10 -48.22
N ALA A 5 -6.33 -29.47 -48.14
CA ALA A 5 -6.85 -30.25 -46.99
C ALA A 5 -6.38 -31.71 -46.93
N LYS A 6 -5.82 -32.26 -48.01
CA LYS A 6 -5.35 -33.66 -48.07
C LYS A 6 -3.89 -33.86 -47.62
N ARG A 7 -3.19 -32.79 -47.24
CA ARG A 7 -1.75 -32.84 -46.89
C ARG A 7 -1.43 -32.47 -45.44
N LEU A 8 -2.44 -32.07 -44.67
CA LEU A 8 -2.29 -31.70 -43.27
C LEU A 8 -3.09 -32.67 -42.42
N HIS A 9 -2.51 -33.13 -41.32
CA HIS A 9 -3.27 -33.88 -40.33
C HIS A 9 -4.37 -32.97 -39.77
N PRO A 10 -5.63 -33.44 -39.71
CA PRO A 10 -6.68 -32.70 -39.03
C PRO A 10 -6.26 -32.48 -37.58
N LEU A 11 -6.23 -31.21 -37.17
CA LEU A 11 -6.02 -30.87 -35.76
C LEU A 11 -7.15 -31.51 -34.94
N PRO A 12 -6.84 -32.07 -33.76
CA PRO A 12 -7.85 -32.66 -32.91
C PRO A 12 -8.91 -31.61 -32.54
N PRO A 13 -10.20 -32.00 -32.50
CA PRO A 13 -11.29 -31.06 -32.21
C PRO A 13 -11.24 -30.51 -30.78
N ALA A 14 -10.56 -31.22 -29.89
CA ALA A 14 -10.23 -30.75 -28.55
C ALA A 14 -8.70 -30.61 -28.44
N PRO A 15 -8.20 -29.50 -27.89
CA PRO A 15 -6.76 -29.29 -27.71
C PRO A 15 -6.15 -30.35 -26.78
N HIS A 16 -4.97 -30.84 -27.14
CA HIS A 16 -4.20 -31.73 -26.27
C HIS A 16 -3.70 -30.94 -25.05
N THR A 17 -4.38 -31.11 -23.92
CA THR A 17 -4.10 -30.39 -22.67
C THR A 17 -2.73 -30.69 -22.06
N LEU A 18 -2.11 -31.82 -22.43
CA LEU A 18 -0.74 -32.18 -22.01
C LEU A 18 0.31 -31.13 -22.39
N ALA A 19 0.13 -30.41 -23.50
CA ALA A 19 1.05 -29.35 -23.92
C ALA A 19 0.83 -28.02 -23.17
N LEU A 20 -0.27 -27.88 -22.43
CA LEU A 20 -0.63 -26.64 -21.75
C LEU A 20 -0.02 -26.54 -20.34
N GLY A 21 0.40 -27.66 -19.76
CA GLY A 21 1.05 -27.72 -18.46
C GLY A 21 0.14 -28.20 -17.33
N GLU A 22 0.46 -27.76 -16.13
CA GLU A 22 -0.24 -28.16 -14.91
C GLU A 22 -1.56 -27.39 -14.75
N SER A 23 -2.64 -28.10 -14.42
CA SER A 23 -3.93 -27.46 -14.14
C SER A 23 -3.94 -26.79 -12.76
N ARG A 24 -4.49 -25.58 -12.73
CA ARG A 24 -4.68 -24.72 -11.57
C ARG A 24 -6.05 -24.06 -11.66
N THR A 25 -6.55 -23.60 -10.53
CA THR A 25 -7.72 -22.73 -10.48
C THR A 25 -7.25 -21.31 -10.19
N VAL A 26 -7.81 -20.34 -10.91
CA VAL A 26 -7.60 -18.92 -10.61
C VAL A 26 -8.30 -18.60 -9.29
N LEU A 27 -7.51 -18.14 -8.31
CA LEU A 27 -7.95 -17.85 -6.96
C LEU A 27 -8.72 -16.53 -6.87
N ARG A 28 -9.36 -16.29 -5.72
CA ARG A 28 -10.17 -15.09 -5.48
C ARG A 28 -9.39 -13.78 -5.52
N ASP A 29 -8.08 -13.83 -5.29
CA ASP A 29 -7.18 -12.69 -5.43
C ASP A 29 -6.69 -12.48 -6.87
N GLN A 30 -7.32 -13.14 -7.86
CA GLN A 30 -6.94 -13.09 -9.28
C GLN A 30 -5.51 -13.61 -9.52
N THR A 31 -5.13 -14.70 -8.83
CA THR A 31 -3.81 -15.33 -9.00
C THR A 31 -3.89 -16.83 -9.26
N VAL A 32 -2.83 -17.37 -9.87
CA VAL A 32 -2.57 -18.82 -9.95
C VAL A 32 -1.29 -19.16 -9.19
N ARG A 33 -1.16 -20.42 -8.73
CA ARG A 33 0.04 -20.89 -8.01
C ARG A 33 0.90 -21.81 -8.87
N PHE A 34 2.19 -21.51 -8.93
CA PHE A 34 3.20 -22.36 -9.56
C PHE A 34 4.50 -22.30 -8.76
N GLY A 35 5.11 -23.44 -8.44
CA GLY A 35 6.35 -23.48 -7.65
C GLY A 35 6.26 -22.76 -6.29
N SER A 36 5.10 -22.82 -5.61
CA SER A 36 4.80 -22.08 -4.37
C SER A 36 4.78 -20.55 -4.49
N VAL A 37 4.85 -20.00 -5.71
CA VAL A 37 4.73 -18.57 -6.02
C VAL A 37 3.33 -18.25 -6.54
N ARG A 38 2.86 -17.03 -6.26
CA ARG A 38 1.61 -16.48 -6.84
C ARG A 38 1.94 -15.63 -8.05
N TYR A 39 1.16 -15.80 -9.11
CA TYR A 39 1.25 -15.03 -10.35
C TYR A 39 -0.12 -14.45 -10.65
N SER A 40 -0.22 -13.14 -10.89
CA SER A 40 -1.51 -12.51 -11.17
C SER A 40 -2.06 -12.88 -12.55
N THR A 41 -3.38 -12.83 -12.70
CA THR A 41 -4.09 -13.04 -13.96
C THR A 41 -5.03 -11.87 -14.22
N PRO A 42 -5.36 -11.54 -15.48
CA PRO A 42 -6.34 -10.52 -15.80
C PRO A 42 -7.70 -10.75 -15.12
N ASN A 43 -8.48 -9.68 -14.99
CA ASN A 43 -9.77 -9.72 -14.32
C ASN A 43 -10.81 -10.60 -15.06
N GLY A 44 -11.83 -11.05 -14.32
CA GLY A 44 -12.90 -11.89 -14.86
C GLY A 44 -12.58 -13.38 -14.99
N LEU A 45 -11.40 -13.84 -14.53
CA LEU A 45 -10.97 -15.24 -14.63
C LEU A 45 -11.10 -16.03 -13.32
N VAL A 46 -11.52 -15.40 -12.22
CA VAL A 46 -11.64 -16.05 -10.90
C VAL A 46 -12.52 -17.30 -10.97
N GLY A 47 -12.02 -18.42 -10.45
CA GLY A 47 -12.70 -19.71 -10.45
C GLY A 47 -12.52 -20.52 -11.73
N GLN A 48 -11.95 -19.95 -12.79
CA GLN A 48 -11.67 -20.68 -14.03
C GLN A 48 -10.47 -21.62 -13.86
N GLU A 49 -10.51 -22.71 -14.63
CA GLU A 49 -9.34 -23.57 -14.83
C GLU A 49 -8.31 -22.86 -15.72
N ALA A 50 -7.08 -22.81 -15.24
CA ALA A 50 -5.92 -22.31 -15.95
C ALA A 50 -4.87 -23.41 -16.05
N TRP A 51 -4.20 -23.49 -17.19
CA TRP A 51 -3.03 -24.32 -17.38
C TRP A 51 -1.78 -23.46 -17.29
N VAL A 52 -0.83 -23.89 -16.46
CA VAL A 52 0.41 -23.17 -16.21
C VAL A 52 1.61 -24.02 -16.57
N ARG A 53 2.58 -23.43 -17.27
CA ARG A 53 3.84 -24.09 -17.63
C ARG A 53 4.99 -23.11 -17.61
N ALA A 54 6.18 -23.62 -17.31
CA ALA A 54 7.41 -22.88 -17.57
C ALA A 54 7.72 -22.91 -19.08
N ASP A 55 8.18 -21.78 -19.59
CA ASP A 55 8.70 -21.58 -20.94
C ASP A 55 9.99 -20.76 -20.82
N GLY A 56 11.14 -21.45 -20.76
CA GLY A 56 12.39 -20.80 -20.37
C GLY A 56 12.34 -20.28 -18.93
N ASP A 57 12.57 -18.98 -18.76
CA ASP A 57 12.52 -18.25 -17.50
C ASP A 57 11.16 -17.60 -17.23
N GLU A 58 10.13 -17.90 -18.03
CA GLU A 58 8.80 -17.36 -17.89
C GLU A 58 7.76 -18.43 -17.51
N LEU A 59 6.74 -18.01 -16.76
CA LEU A 59 5.50 -18.74 -16.56
C LEU A 59 4.48 -18.28 -17.62
N VAL A 60 3.95 -19.24 -18.36
CA VAL A 60 2.84 -19.04 -19.28
C VAL A 60 1.54 -19.51 -18.61
N VAL A 61 0.52 -18.66 -18.61
CA VAL A 61 -0.82 -18.96 -18.08
C VAL A 61 -1.82 -18.98 -19.23
N VAL A 62 -2.47 -20.12 -19.45
CA VAL A 62 -3.48 -20.33 -20.49
C VAL A 62 -4.83 -20.62 -19.86
N VAL A 63 -5.89 -19.98 -20.36
CA VAL A 63 -7.28 -20.25 -19.94
C VAL A 63 -8.13 -20.52 -21.17
N ASP A 64 -9.11 -21.42 -21.03
CA ASP A 64 -10.16 -21.59 -22.02
C ASP A 64 -11.23 -20.50 -21.85
N LEU A 65 -11.10 -19.44 -22.64
CA LEU A 65 -11.99 -18.29 -22.57
C LEU A 65 -13.40 -18.60 -23.08
N SER A 66 -13.62 -19.75 -23.74
CA SER A 66 -14.96 -20.22 -24.11
C SER A 66 -15.82 -20.64 -22.94
N LYS A 67 -15.20 -20.92 -21.78
CA LYS A 67 -15.87 -21.35 -20.56
C LYS A 67 -16.13 -20.21 -19.58
N VAL A 68 -15.78 -18.98 -19.92
CA VAL A 68 -15.98 -17.82 -19.05
C VAL A 68 -17.40 -17.29 -19.26
N ALA A 69 -18.15 -17.10 -18.17
CA ALA A 69 -19.57 -16.71 -18.23
C ALA A 69 -19.81 -15.33 -18.85
N ALA A 70 -18.89 -14.40 -18.62
CA ALA A 70 -18.93 -13.05 -19.16
C ALA A 70 -17.62 -12.75 -19.88
N ARG A 71 -17.70 -12.19 -21.09
CA ARG A 71 -16.51 -11.79 -21.84
C ARG A 71 -15.81 -10.64 -21.10
N PRO A 72 -14.54 -10.81 -20.68
CA PRO A 72 -13.80 -9.73 -20.03
C PRO A 72 -13.49 -8.58 -20.99
N ASP A 73 -13.41 -7.34 -20.48
CA ASP A 73 -13.21 -6.14 -21.32
C ASP A 73 -11.85 -6.10 -22.03
N TRP A 74 -10.82 -6.68 -21.42
CA TRP A 74 -9.48 -6.80 -22.03
C TRP A 74 -9.43 -7.85 -23.15
N MET A 75 -10.44 -8.73 -23.26
CA MET A 75 -10.43 -9.83 -24.21
C MET A 75 -10.74 -9.35 -25.64
N GLN A 76 -9.72 -9.39 -26.50
CA GLN A 76 -9.86 -9.10 -27.93
C GLN A 76 -9.75 -10.38 -28.77
N GLY A 77 -10.50 -10.46 -29.87
CA GLY A 77 -10.39 -11.57 -30.82
C GLY A 77 -11.26 -12.81 -30.49
N PRO A 78 -10.94 -13.96 -31.10
CA PRO A 78 -11.77 -15.17 -31.04
C PRO A 78 -11.74 -15.85 -29.67
N VAL A 79 -12.81 -16.57 -29.38
CA VAL A 79 -13.02 -17.27 -28.11
C VAL A 79 -12.42 -18.67 -28.17
N GLY A 80 -11.70 -19.09 -27.13
CA GLY A 80 -11.06 -20.41 -27.03
C GLY A 80 -9.87 -20.41 -26.06
N LEU A 81 -8.97 -21.39 -26.18
CA LEU A 81 -7.71 -21.40 -25.43
C LEU A 81 -6.85 -20.19 -25.80
N SER A 82 -6.52 -19.38 -24.81
CA SER A 82 -5.70 -18.18 -24.99
C SER A 82 -4.68 -18.06 -23.86
N GLU A 83 -3.47 -17.63 -24.22
CA GLU A 83 -2.50 -17.14 -23.25
C GLU A 83 -3.04 -15.83 -22.67
N VAL A 84 -3.31 -15.83 -21.36
CA VAL A 84 -3.91 -14.68 -20.66
C VAL A 84 -2.88 -13.90 -19.85
N ALA A 85 -1.76 -14.54 -19.50
CA ALA A 85 -0.65 -13.89 -18.81
C ALA A 85 0.66 -14.62 -19.07
N ARG A 86 1.73 -13.83 -19.06
CA ARG A 86 3.12 -14.27 -19.11
C ARG A 86 3.90 -13.49 -18.07
N HIS A 87 4.65 -14.20 -17.23
CA HIS A 87 5.37 -13.61 -16.10
C HIS A 87 6.78 -14.17 -16.02
N PRO A 88 7.79 -13.43 -15.56
CA PRO A 88 9.06 -14.02 -15.17
C PRO A 88 8.84 -15.01 -14.00
N LEU A 89 9.53 -16.15 -14.02
CA LEU A 89 9.55 -17.09 -12.89
C LEU A 89 10.19 -16.44 -11.66
N SER A 90 9.71 -16.81 -10.48
CA SER A 90 10.18 -16.26 -9.20
C SER A 90 10.32 -17.36 -8.14
N MET A 91 10.76 -16.96 -6.94
CA MET A 91 11.02 -17.82 -5.79
C MET A 91 9.91 -17.72 -4.74
N PRO A 92 9.68 -18.78 -3.93
CA PRO A 92 8.72 -18.74 -2.83
C PRO A 92 8.91 -17.50 -1.93
N GLY A 93 7.82 -16.82 -1.59
CA GLY A 93 7.83 -15.57 -0.84
C GLY A 93 7.96 -14.30 -1.69
N ARG A 94 8.22 -14.41 -3.00
CA ARG A 94 8.25 -13.29 -3.95
C ARG A 94 7.16 -13.45 -5.01
N PRO A 95 5.91 -13.01 -4.73
CA PRO A 95 4.83 -13.08 -5.71
C PRO A 95 5.13 -12.18 -6.91
N VAL A 96 4.67 -12.58 -8.10
CA VAL A 96 4.78 -11.79 -9.33
C VAL A 96 3.39 -11.24 -9.66
N ILE A 97 3.19 -9.97 -9.31
CA ILE A 97 1.91 -9.29 -9.41
C ILE A 97 2.06 -8.13 -10.39
N GLU A 98 1.44 -8.28 -11.55
CA GLU A 98 1.30 -7.24 -12.56
C GLU A 98 0.13 -6.31 -12.18
N PRO A 99 0.36 -5.00 -11.92
CA PRO A 99 -0.68 -4.06 -11.51
C PRO A 99 -1.78 -3.85 -12.56
N SER A 100 -1.45 -3.97 -13.85
CA SER A 100 -2.44 -3.82 -14.93
C SER A 100 -3.56 -4.88 -14.92
N HIS A 101 -3.37 -5.99 -14.18
CA HIS A 101 -4.44 -6.97 -13.92
C HIS A 101 -5.50 -6.48 -12.91
N TYR A 102 -5.26 -5.35 -12.23
CA TYR A 102 -6.07 -4.83 -11.14
C TYR A 102 -6.49 -3.36 -11.37
N PRO A 103 -7.15 -3.02 -12.50
CA PRO A 103 -7.43 -1.63 -12.87
C PRO A 103 -8.35 -0.88 -11.88
N ASP A 104 -9.28 -1.60 -11.25
CA ASP A 104 -10.22 -1.04 -10.26
C ASP A 104 -9.77 -1.28 -8.81
N HIS A 105 -8.60 -1.88 -8.62
CA HIS A 105 -8.11 -2.14 -7.27
C HIS A 105 -7.53 -0.84 -6.70
N PRO A 106 -7.90 -0.45 -5.46
CA PRO A 106 -7.49 0.82 -4.86
C PRO A 106 -6.01 0.83 -4.42
N GLN A 107 -5.14 0.08 -5.10
CA GLN A 107 -3.72 0.05 -4.81
C GLN A 107 -3.06 1.20 -5.57
N ASP A 108 -2.46 2.13 -4.82
CA ASP A 108 -1.60 3.13 -5.41
C ASP A 108 -0.49 2.41 -6.19
N ALA A 109 -0.07 2.94 -7.35
CA ALA A 109 0.90 2.28 -8.23
C ALA A 109 2.25 1.95 -7.56
N ASP A 110 2.57 2.64 -6.46
CA ASP A 110 3.71 2.44 -5.56
C ASP A 110 3.59 1.17 -4.70
N GLY A 111 2.36 0.73 -4.39
CA GLY A 111 2.09 -0.31 -3.40
C GLY A 111 2.02 0.21 -1.95
N SER A 112 2.10 1.53 -1.74
CA SER A 112 1.96 2.17 -0.44
C SER A 112 0.65 1.78 0.26
N PRO A 113 0.68 1.43 1.56
CA PRO A 113 -0.53 1.18 2.32
C PRO A 113 -1.47 2.39 2.25
N ARG A 114 -2.77 2.15 2.05
CA ARG A 114 -3.77 3.21 2.04
C ARG A 114 -3.68 4.01 3.34
N PRO A 115 -3.62 5.37 3.28
CA PRO A 115 -3.51 6.17 4.47
C PRO A 115 -4.72 5.95 5.39
N PRO A 116 -4.51 5.79 6.70
CA PRO A 116 -5.58 5.54 7.66
C PRO A 116 -6.58 6.71 7.67
N ARG A 117 -7.87 6.38 7.72
CA ARG A 117 -8.96 7.36 7.81
C ARG A 117 -9.70 7.18 9.14
N PRO A 118 -9.32 7.93 10.19
CA PRO A 118 -10.01 7.86 11.48
C PRO A 118 -11.52 8.10 11.33
N LYS A 119 -12.32 7.18 11.87
CA LYS A 119 -13.78 7.30 11.96
C LYS A 119 -14.17 7.07 13.43
N PRO A 120 -14.97 7.95 14.05
CA PRO A 120 -15.34 7.79 15.44
C PRO A 120 -16.29 6.60 15.60
N VAL A 121 -16.02 5.73 16.58
CA VAL A 121 -16.92 4.62 16.96
C VAL A 121 -17.61 4.83 18.30
N ASN A 122 -17.24 5.89 19.05
CA ASN A 122 -17.85 6.29 20.32
C ASN A 122 -17.87 7.82 20.46
N GLU A 123 -18.60 8.32 21.46
CA GLU A 123 -18.76 9.77 21.67
C GLU A 123 -17.44 10.47 22.03
N ALA A 124 -16.51 9.80 22.72
CA ALA A 124 -15.21 10.40 23.05
C ALA A 124 -14.36 10.63 21.79
N GLU A 125 -14.29 9.66 20.89
CA GLU A 125 -13.62 9.79 19.60
C GLU A 125 -14.31 10.83 18.72
N LYS A 126 -15.65 10.89 18.76
CA LYS A 126 -16.42 11.90 18.02
C LYS A 126 -16.10 13.31 18.50
N ALA A 127 -16.07 13.53 19.81
CA ALA A 127 -15.70 14.82 20.41
C ALA A 127 -14.27 15.22 20.04
N PHE A 128 -13.32 14.29 20.11
CA PHE A 128 -11.93 14.55 19.75
C PHE A 128 -11.77 14.86 18.25
N LEU A 129 -12.35 14.06 17.36
CA LEU A 129 -12.27 14.29 15.91
C LEU A 129 -13.07 15.53 15.45
N ALA A 130 -13.99 16.04 16.27
CA ALA A 130 -14.67 17.30 16.04
C ALA A 130 -13.80 18.53 16.34
N LEU A 131 -12.66 18.38 17.01
CA LEU A 131 -11.72 19.48 17.24
C LEU A 131 -11.17 20.04 15.91
N GLY A 132 -10.87 19.17 14.94
CA GLY A 132 -10.50 19.59 13.60
C GLY A 132 -9.51 18.66 12.86
N PRO A 133 -8.91 19.16 11.77
CA PRO A 133 -7.93 18.42 10.98
C PRO A 133 -6.65 18.05 11.74
N GLY A 134 -6.17 18.92 12.64
CA GLY A 134 -4.98 18.64 13.44
C GLY A 134 -5.16 17.47 14.40
N ALA A 135 -6.36 17.33 14.98
CA ALA A 135 -6.72 16.16 15.78
C ALA A 135 -6.71 14.85 14.97
N LYS A 136 -7.15 14.89 13.71
CA LYS A 136 -7.08 13.72 12.80
C LYS A 136 -5.63 13.33 12.52
N SER A 137 -4.79 14.31 12.15
CA SER A 137 -3.36 14.08 11.90
C SER A 137 -2.67 13.53 13.15
N TRP A 138 -2.94 14.11 14.31
CA TRP A 138 -2.40 13.63 15.58
C TRP A 138 -2.75 12.17 15.84
N LEU A 139 -3.99 11.74 15.60
CA LEU A 139 -4.40 10.36 15.84
C LEU A 139 -3.74 9.37 14.88
N ILE A 140 -3.53 9.76 13.61
CA ILE A 140 -2.84 8.96 12.60
C ILE A 140 -1.39 8.76 13.03
N GLU A 141 -0.67 9.85 13.28
CA GLU A 141 0.76 9.82 13.62
C GLU A 141 1.00 9.18 14.98
N ALA A 142 0.17 9.47 15.99
CA ALA A 142 0.29 8.86 17.31
C ALA A 142 0.10 7.34 17.25
N SER A 143 -0.82 6.86 16.41
CA SER A 143 -1.06 5.43 16.21
C SER A 143 0.11 4.77 15.46
N ALA A 144 0.64 5.43 14.43
CA ALA A 144 1.81 4.95 13.69
C ALA A 144 3.06 4.88 14.59
N ALA A 145 3.23 5.84 15.50
CA ALA A 145 4.31 5.87 16.48
C ALA A 145 4.11 4.89 17.67
N GLY A 146 2.98 4.16 17.73
CA GLY A 146 2.70 3.24 18.85
C GLY A 146 2.45 3.95 20.18
N THR A 147 1.93 5.18 20.16
CA THR A 147 1.67 5.99 21.35
C THR A 147 0.76 5.25 22.32
N THR A 148 1.16 5.21 23.58
CA THR A 148 0.35 4.60 24.64
C THR A 148 -0.68 5.58 25.21
N ARG A 149 -1.75 5.04 25.80
CA ARG A 149 -2.80 5.82 26.48
C ARG A 149 -3.48 6.88 25.59
N ILE A 150 -3.61 6.64 24.28
CA ILE A 150 -4.26 7.55 23.32
C ILE A 150 -5.62 8.05 23.82
N ARG A 151 -6.45 7.18 24.41
CA ARG A 151 -7.76 7.54 24.96
C ARG A 151 -7.69 8.63 26.04
N VAL A 152 -6.71 8.56 26.94
CA VAL A 152 -6.51 9.54 28.00
C VAL A 152 -6.07 10.88 27.40
N LYS A 153 -5.15 10.85 26.44
CA LYS A 153 -4.64 12.06 25.76
C LYS A 153 -5.72 12.75 24.93
N MET A 154 -6.58 11.98 24.24
CA MET A 154 -7.74 12.53 23.52
C MET A 154 -8.71 13.23 24.47
N ALA A 155 -9.04 12.61 25.60
CA ALA A 155 -9.90 13.23 26.61
C ALA A 155 -9.29 14.52 27.16
N ALA A 156 -8.01 14.51 27.52
CA ALA A 156 -7.30 15.70 27.98
C ALA A 156 -7.27 16.83 26.93
N ALA A 157 -7.15 16.50 25.64
CA ALA A 157 -7.21 17.49 24.57
C ALA A 157 -8.60 18.13 24.44
N VAL A 158 -9.67 17.34 24.58
CA VAL A 158 -11.05 17.86 24.57
C VAL A 158 -11.30 18.77 25.77
N GLU A 159 -10.86 18.38 26.97
CA GLU A 159 -10.95 19.23 28.17
C GLU A 159 -10.14 20.52 28.02
N LEU A 160 -8.93 20.43 27.47
CA LEU A 160 -8.11 21.60 27.20
C LEU A 160 -8.76 22.57 26.20
N ALA A 161 -9.42 22.03 25.16
CA ALA A 161 -10.13 22.83 24.17
C ALA A 161 -11.28 23.62 24.79
N ALA A 162 -11.92 23.08 25.83
CA ALA A 162 -12.96 23.78 26.59
C ALA A 162 -12.41 24.95 27.44
N LEU A 163 -11.15 24.86 27.91
CA LEU A 163 -10.49 25.90 28.73
C LEU A 163 -9.82 27.00 27.90
N VAL A 164 -9.35 26.65 26.70
CA VAL A 164 -8.49 27.50 25.89
C VAL A 164 -9.22 27.95 24.62
N SER A 165 -9.31 27.07 23.64
CA SER A 165 -10.22 27.13 22.49
C SER A 165 -10.02 25.89 21.63
N VAL A 166 -11.03 25.52 20.84
CA VAL A 166 -10.93 24.42 19.87
C VAL A 166 -9.85 24.70 18.82
N ALA A 167 -9.78 25.92 18.29
CA ALA A 167 -8.84 26.27 17.23
C ALA A 167 -7.37 26.24 17.68
N GLU A 168 -7.06 26.70 18.90
CA GLU A 168 -5.70 26.64 19.42
C GLU A 168 -5.25 25.20 19.66
N VAL A 169 -6.14 24.36 20.22
CA VAL A 169 -5.84 22.96 20.49
C VAL A 169 -5.72 22.14 19.21
N ASP A 170 -6.60 22.32 18.23
CA ASP A 170 -6.51 21.61 16.95
C ASP A 170 -5.20 21.92 16.23
N LEU A 171 -4.82 23.20 16.18
CA LEU A 171 -3.55 23.58 15.57
C LEU A 171 -2.36 23.04 16.38
N ALA A 172 -2.42 23.03 17.72
CA ALA A 172 -1.37 22.42 18.55
C ALA A 172 -1.26 20.89 18.34
N LEU A 173 -2.38 20.18 18.16
CA LEU A 173 -2.40 18.76 17.81
C LEU A 173 -1.76 18.52 16.45
N GLY A 174 -2.05 19.37 15.46
CA GLY A 174 -1.39 19.32 14.16
C GLY A 174 0.13 19.51 14.24
N LEU A 175 0.59 20.50 15.02
CA LEU A 175 2.03 20.73 15.24
C LEU A 175 2.68 19.58 15.99
N ALA A 176 2.01 19.01 17.00
CA ALA A 176 2.46 17.84 17.73
C ALA A 176 2.62 16.62 16.81
N ALA A 177 1.69 16.42 15.88
CA ALA A 177 1.75 15.37 14.88
C ALA A 177 2.97 15.53 13.96
N THR A 178 3.16 16.74 13.39
CA THR A 178 4.31 17.05 12.53
C THR A 178 5.64 16.89 13.25
N ALA A 179 5.71 17.25 14.53
CA ALA A 179 6.92 17.15 15.34
C ALA A 179 7.14 15.76 15.97
N GLY A 180 6.22 14.80 15.79
CA GLY A 180 6.30 13.49 16.43
C GLY A 180 6.22 13.53 17.96
N ARG A 181 5.62 14.58 18.55
CA ARG A 181 5.58 14.80 20.01
C ARG A 181 4.26 14.31 20.59
N PHE A 182 4.27 13.10 21.13
CA PHE A 182 3.07 12.45 21.69
C PHE A 182 3.10 12.24 23.20
N GLU A 183 4.06 12.84 23.91
CA GLU A 183 4.18 12.75 25.37
C GLU A 183 3.01 13.43 26.12
N GLU A 184 2.83 13.11 27.40
CA GLU A 184 1.67 13.57 28.22
C GLU A 184 1.54 15.10 28.27
N ASP A 185 2.66 15.81 28.45
CA ASP A 185 2.69 17.28 28.53
C ASP A 185 2.90 17.98 27.18
N ALA A 186 3.08 17.22 26.10
CA ALA A 186 3.46 17.79 24.80
C ALA A 186 2.43 18.82 24.30
N LEU A 187 1.14 18.48 24.40
CA LEU A 187 0.06 19.36 23.93
C LEU A 187 0.00 20.67 24.74
N MET A 188 0.06 20.57 26.07
CA MET A 188 0.06 21.75 26.95
C MET A 188 1.27 22.64 26.71
N SER A 189 2.45 22.03 26.58
CA SER A 189 3.71 22.73 26.28
C SER A 189 3.61 23.52 24.96
N ILE A 190 3.06 22.90 23.90
CA ILE A 190 2.88 23.56 22.59
C ILE A 190 1.87 24.71 22.70
N VAL A 191 0.74 24.52 23.38
CA VAL A 191 -0.26 25.58 23.57
C VAL A 191 0.34 26.77 24.35
N GLN A 192 1.04 26.51 25.45
CA GLN A 192 1.69 27.57 26.24
C GLN A 192 2.75 28.32 25.44
N HIS A 193 3.64 27.60 24.76
CA HIS A 193 4.68 28.20 23.92
C HIS A 193 4.08 29.17 22.88
N ARG A 194 2.97 28.78 22.27
CA ARG A 194 2.28 29.60 21.26
C ARG A 194 1.58 30.82 21.85
N ARG A 195 1.06 30.73 23.08
CA ARG A 195 0.52 31.90 23.80
C ARG A 195 1.58 32.97 24.08
N HIS A 196 2.85 32.59 24.12
CA HIS A 196 3.98 33.52 24.24
C HIS A 196 4.49 34.09 22.90
N GLY A 197 3.78 33.85 21.78
CA GLY A 197 4.00 34.55 20.51
C GLY A 197 4.75 33.77 19.43
N ALA A 198 5.02 32.48 19.64
CA ALA A 198 5.65 31.63 18.63
C ALA A 198 4.71 31.38 17.43
N ARG A 199 5.23 31.58 16.21
CA ARG A 199 4.45 31.32 14.99
C ARG A 199 4.55 29.84 14.61
N PRO A 200 3.54 29.28 13.90
CA PRO A 200 3.57 27.89 13.45
C PRO A 200 4.77 27.50 12.57
N ALA A 201 5.43 28.49 11.95
CA ALA A 201 6.62 28.29 11.14
C ALA A 201 7.92 28.15 11.97
N ASP A 202 7.87 28.46 13.27
CA ASP A 202 9.02 28.41 14.18
C ASP A 202 9.17 27.02 14.82
N LEU A 203 8.83 25.96 14.09
CA LEU A 203 9.02 24.58 14.55
C LEU A 203 10.50 24.20 14.46
N ASP A 204 11.22 24.36 15.56
CA ASP A 204 12.56 23.81 15.70
C ASP A 204 12.47 22.32 16.04
N VAL A 205 12.71 21.47 15.04
CA VAL A 205 12.88 20.04 15.23
C VAL A 205 14.33 19.79 15.66
N ALA A 206 14.53 19.09 16.77
CA ALA A 206 15.86 18.67 17.19
C ALA A 206 16.42 17.67 16.17
N ASP A 207 17.29 18.16 15.28
CA ASP A 207 18.06 17.37 14.33
C ASP A 207 19.55 17.44 14.66
N GLU A 208 20.40 16.78 13.86
CA GLU A 208 21.85 16.84 14.05
C GLU A 208 22.42 18.26 13.88
N ALA A 209 21.71 19.18 13.21
CA ALA A 209 22.11 20.58 13.09
C ALA A 209 21.80 21.39 14.37
N HIS A 210 20.88 20.94 15.21
CA HIS A 210 20.43 21.60 16.44
C HIS A 210 20.57 20.70 17.67
N SER A 211 21.68 19.97 17.77
CA SER A 211 22.02 19.13 18.92
C SER A 211 22.82 19.90 19.97
N VAL A 212 22.48 19.72 21.25
CA VAL A 212 23.31 20.14 22.41
C VAL A 212 24.50 19.20 22.65
N GLN A 213 24.58 18.08 21.93
CA GLN A 213 25.77 17.24 21.91
C GLN A 213 26.80 17.91 20.98
N PRO A 214 28.02 18.23 21.47
CA PRO A 214 29.07 18.68 20.58
C PRO A 214 29.37 17.55 19.58
N GLY A 215 29.01 17.76 18.31
CA GLY A 215 29.24 16.78 17.24
C GLY A 215 30.73 16.47 17.04
N THR A 216 31.02 15.41 16.27
CA THR A 216 32.40 14.99 15.97
C THR A 216 33.13 15.93 14.99
N SER A 217 32.53 17.07 14.61
CA SER A 217 33.14 18.08 13.74
C SER A 217 34.48 18.61 14.27
N ALA A 218 34.67 18.62 15.59
CA ALA A 218 35.97 18.93 16.22
C ALA A 218 37.09 17.95 15.82
N TRP A 219 36.75 16.72 15.42
CA TRP A 219 37.68 15.70 14.95
C TRP A 219 37.94 15.76 13.44
N ALA A 220 37.19 16.57 12.68
CA ALA A 220 37.31 16.62 11.22
C ALA A 220 38.67 17.17 10.75
N ALA A 221 39.40 17.90 11.61
CA ALA A 221 40.75 18.37 11.33
C ALA A 221 41.85 17.35 11.71
N PHE A 222 41.51 16.26 12.39
CA PHE A 222 42.47 15.25 12.82
C PHE A 222 43.04 14.53 11.58
N GLY A 223 44.32 14.72 11.30
CA GLY A 223 45.02 14.12 10.16
C GLY A 223 45.13 15.01 8.91
N ARG A 224 44.59 16.23 8.90
CA ARG A 224 44.85 17.20 7.81
C ARG A 224 46.08 18.04 8.16
N THR A 225 47.18 17.83 7.43
CA THR A 225 48.34 18.72 7.45
C THR A 225 47.96 20.04 6.79
N ALA A 226 48.07 21.15 7.52
CA ALA A 226 47.90 22.49 6.99
C ALA A 226 48.98 22.76 5.94
N THR A 227 48.57 22.89 4.68
CA THR A 227 49.30 23.66 3.63
C THR A 227 48.98 25.13 3.80
#